data_AF-A0A914PGT0-F1
#
_entry.id   AF-A0A914PGT0-F1
#
_cell.length_a   1.000
_cell.length_b   1.000
_cell.length_c   1.000
_cell.angle_alpha   90.00
_cell.angle_beta   90.00
_cell.angle_gamma   90.00
#
_symmetry.space_group_name_H-M   'P 1'
#
loop_
_entity.id
_entity.type
_entity.pdbx_description
1 polymer ?
#
loop_
_entity_poly.entity_id
_entity_poly.type
_entity_poly.pdbx_seq_one_letter_code
_entity_poly.pdbx_strand_id
1 'polypeptide(L)'
;MTALMNHSAFADIVTEEEEECLRSLTKLEVEDAEDIKSGCKVSFHFGPNRFFENTVITKDFHTVDYEATCESNEIKWKIDRSKIPKSDKITFFSWLEGNTTDHMDILDVIREDIWPNPIHYFAATEGEALEASSESSTEEDENELDADDSDE
;
A
#
# COMPACT_ATOMS: atom_id res chain seq x y z
N MET A 1 -10.65 -7.09 -7.68
CA MET A 1 -10.33 -5.66 -7.89
C MET A 1 -9.60 -5.22 -6.65
N THR A 2 -8.45 -4.57 -6.77
CA THR A 2 -7.55 -4.31 -5.63
C THR A 2 -7.69 -2.86 -5.20
N ALA A 3 -7.58 -2.57 -3.89
CA ALA A 3 -7.64 -1.22 -3.32
C ALA A 3 -6.79 -0.18 -4.10
N LEU A 4 -5.59 -0.57 -4.54
CA LEU A 4 -4.71 0.22 -5.40
C LEU A 4 -5.42 0.77 -6.64
N MET A 5 -6.24 -0.04 -7.30
CA MET A 5 -6.90 0.31 -8.56
C MET A 5 -8.03 1.33 -8.41
N ASN A 6 -8.55 1.48 -7.19
CA ASN A 6 -9.61 2.45 -6.89
C ASN A 6 -9.06 3.87 -6.66
N HIS A 7 -7.74 4.01 -6.47
CA HIS A 7 -7.12 5.31 -6.26
C HIS A 7 -6.72 5.96 -7.61
N SER A 8 -7.08 7.23 -7.81
CA SER A 8 -6.91 7.96 -9.06
C SER A 8 -5.47 8.00 -9.57
N ALA A 9 -4.49 8.12 -8.68
CA ALA A 9 -3.06 8.11 -9.02
C ALA A 9 -2.60 6.79 -9.67
N PHE A 10 -3.17 5.66 -9.26
CA PHE A 10 -2.85 4.35 -9.84
C PHE A 10 -3.65 4.08 -11.11
N ALA A 11 -4.89 4.55 -11.18
CA ALA A 11 -5.73 4.36 -12.35
C ALA A 11 -5.16 4.97 -13.64
N ASP A 12 -4.36 6.05 -13.55
CA ASP A 12 -3.73 6.69 -14.72
C ASP A 12 -2.48 5.94 -15.23
N ILE A 13 -1.76 5.25 -14.33
CA ILE A 13 -0.49 4.56 -14.64
C ILE A 13 -0.66 3.05 -14.86
N VAL A 14 -1.79 2.48 -14.43
CA VAL A 14 -2.10 1.06 -14.63
C VAL A 14 -2.79 0.88 -15.97
N THR A 15 -2.15 0.12 -16.87
CA THR A 15 -2.75 -0.27 -18.15
C THR A 15 -3.70 -1.47 -18.01
N GLU A 16 -4.57 -1.71 -19.01
CA GLU A 16 -5.52 -2.83 -19.01
C GLU A 16 -4.85 -4.21 -18.84
N GLU A 17 -3.66 -4.39 -19.40
CA GLU A 17 -2.90 -5.64 -19.25
C GLU A 17 -2.31 -5.78 -17.84
N GLU A 18 -1.80 -4.70 -17.27
CA GLU A 18 -1.27 -4.67 -15.91
C GLU A 18 -2.37 -4.84 -14.87
N GLU A 19 -3.59 -4.37 -15.17
CA GLU A 19 -4.77 -4.63 -14.35
C GLU A 19 -5.03 -6.14 -14.21
N GLU A 20 -4.98 -6.90 -15.31
CA GLU A 20 -5.18 -8.35 -15.23
C GLU A 20 -4.12 -9.03 -14.35
N CYS A 21 -2.89 -8.50 -14.36
CA CYS A 21 -1.85 -8.95 -13.45
C CYS A 21 -2.12 -8.57 -11.99
N LEU A 22 -2.56 -7.33 -11.74
CA LEU A 22 -2.91 -6.84 -10.40
C LEU A 22 -4.12 -7.57 -9.80
N ARG A 23 -4.99 -8.20 -10.60
CA ARG A 23 -6.03 -9.12 -10.10
C ARG A 23 -5.45 -10.36 -9.42
N SER A 24 -4.21 -10.72 -9.73
CA SER A 24 -3.49 -11.80 -9.06
C SER A 24 -2.78 -11.33 -7.78
N LEU A 25 -2.83 -10.03 -7.45
CA LEU A 25 -2.29 -9.51 -6.20
C LEU A 25 -3.16 -10.00 -5.04
N THR A 26 -2.56 -10.76 -4.15
CA THR A 26 -3.23 -11.41 -3.01
C THR A 26 -3.03 -10.65 -1.70
N LYS A 27 -1.88 -10.00 -1.55
CA LYS A 27 -1.54 -9.24 -0.36
C LYS A 27 -0.63 -8.08 -0.73
N LEU A 28 -0.86 -6.95 -0.06
CA LEU A 28 0.04 -5.81 -0.05
C LEU A 28 0.55 -5.68 1.39
N GLU A 29 1.85 -5.53 1.57
CA GLU A 29 2.47 -5.25 2.87
C GLU A 29 3.30 -3.99 2.75
N VAL A 30 3.20 -3.12 3.74
CA VAL A 30 4.07 -1.94 3.88
C VAL A 30 4.78 -2.08 5.22
N GLU A 31 6.10 -2.10 5.17
CA GLU A 31 6.98 -2.19 6.32
C GLU A 31 7.77 -0.88 6.43
N ASP A 32 7.48 -0.11 7.47
CA ASP A 32 8.25 1.09 7.79
C ASP A 32 9.59 0.70 8.42
N ALA A 33 10.66 1.42 8.08
CA ALA A 33 11.93 1.29 8.79
C ALA A 33 11.79 1.75 10.26
N GLU A 34 12.80 1.46 11.09
CA GLU A 34 12.81 1.87 12.52
C GLU A 34 12.54 3.36 12.73
N ASP A 35 12.86 4.20 11.74
CA ASP A 35 12.43 5.59 11.66
C ASP A 35 11.56 5.78 10.40
N ILE A 36 10.33 6.29 10.60
CA ILE A 36 9.36 6.65 9.55
C ILE A 36 10.01 7.53 8.46
N LYS A 37 11.04 8.32 8.81
CA LYS A 37 11.77 9.19 7.87
C LYS A 37 12.89 8.49 7.10
N SER A 38 13.36 7.34 7.58
CA SER A 38 14.54 6.67 7.02
C SER A 38 14.22 5.67 5.92
N GLY A 39 12.99 5.15 5.85
CA GLY A 39 12.62 4.28 4.74
C GLY A 39 11.28 3.57 4.89
N CYS A 40 10.84 2.98 3.78
CA CYS A 40 9.62 2.21 3.65
C CYS A 40 9.85 1.10 2.62
N LYS A 41 9.44 -0.11 2.94
CA LYS A 41 9.45 -1.26 2.04
C LYS A 41 8.02 -1.66 1.74
N VAL A 42 7.65 -1.64 0.46
CA VAL A 42 6.37 -2.15 -0.01
C VAL A 42 6.57 -3.51 -0.66
N SER A 43 5.86 -4.53 -0.17
CA SER A 43 5.88 -5.88 -0.71
C SER A 43 4.54 -6.26 -1.32
N PHE A 44 4.55 -6.52 -2.62
CA PHE A 44 3.42 -6.95 -3.42
C PHE A 44 3.45 -8.47 -3.58
N HIS A 45 2.51 -9.17 -2.94
CA HIS A 45 2.43 -10.63 -2.99
C HIS A 45 1.42 -11.08 -4.04
N PHE A 46 1.90 -11.82 -5.03
CA PHE A 46 1.11 -12.31 -6.14
C PHE A 46 0.87 -13.81 -6.04
N GLY A 47 -0.35 -14.21 -6.37
CA GLY A 47 -0.69 -15.59 -6.67
C GLY A 47 -0.08 -16.05 -7.99
N PRO A 48 -0.16 -17.37 -8.27
CA PRO A 48 0.31 -17.94 -9.53
C PRO A 48 -0.41 -17.28 -10.72
N ASN A 49 0.38 -16.63 -11.58
CA ASN A 49 -0.12 -15.89 -12.73
C ASN A 49 0.70 -16.21 -14.00
N ARG A 50 0.16 -15.81 -15.16
CA ARG A 50 0.79 -16.06 -16.47
C ARG A 50 1.85 -15.03 -16.87
N PHE A 51 1.97 -13.93 -16.12
CA PHE A 51 2.77 -12.77 -16.49
C PHE A 51 4.22 -12.90 -15.99
N PHE A 52 4.44 -13.32 -14.75
CA PHE A 52 5.77 -13.50 -14.15
C PHE A 52 5.85 -14.70 -13.19
N GLU A 53 7.07 -15.05 -12.80
CA GLU A 53 7.37 -16.11 -11.83
C GLU A 53 7.42 -15.62 -10.37
N ASN A 54 7.66 -14.33 -10.15
CA ASN A 54 7.76 -13.76 -8.81
C ASN A 54 6.47 -14.00 -8.01
N THR A 55 6.64 -14.51 -6.80
CA THR A 55 5.56 -14.55 -5.80
C THR A 55 5.50 -13.27 -5.00
N VAL A 56 6.63 -12.57 -4.86
CA VAL A 56 6.73 -11.28 -4.17
C VAL A 56 7.57 -10.32 -5.01
N ILE A 57 7.06 -9.12 -5.19
CA ILE A 57 7.79 -7.99 -5.78
C ILE A 57 7.90 -6.93 -4.69
N THR A 58 9.11 -6.52 -4.36
CA THR A 58 9.40 -5.56 -3.29
C THR A 58 9.97 -4.29 -3.87
N LYS A 59 9.49 -3.18 -3.34
CA LYS A 59 10.01 -1.85 -3.63
C LYS A 59 10.44 -1.22 -2.31
N ASP A 60 11.75 -1.05 -2.20
CA ASP A 60 12.45 -0.56 -1.03
C ASP A 60 12.79 0.91 -1.26
N PHE A 61 12.33 1.79 -0.37
CA PHE A 61 12.64 3.21 -0.38
C PHE A 61 13.43 3.54 0.87
N HIS A 62 14.56 4.20 0.69
CA HIS A 62 15.44 4.58 1.78
C HIS A 62 15.87 6.03 1.61
N THR A 63 15.78 6.81 2.69
CA THR A 63 16.27 8.20 2.71
C THR A 63 17.38 8.30 3.74
N VAL A 64 18.58 8.69 3.28
CA VAL A 64 19.78 8.85 4.11
C VAL A 64 20.32 10.25 3.91
N ASP A 65 20.50 11.03 5.00
CA ASP A 65 21.06 12.39 4.93
C ASP A 65 20.43 13.29 3.86
N TYR A 66 19.09 13.26 3.75
CA TYR A 66 18.29 13.99 2.74
C TYR A 66 18.41 13.48 1.29
N GLU A 67 19.16 12.41 1.05
CA GLU A 67 19.22 11.71 -0.24
C GLU A 67 18.25 10.53 -0.25
N ALA A 68 17.25 10.59 -1.13
CA ALA A 68 16.31 9.53 -1.35
C ALA A 68 16.87 8.52 -2.36
N THR A 69 16.70 7.23 -2.06
CA THR A 69 17.10 6.12 -2.92
C THR A 69 15.95 5.12 -3.02
N CYS A 70 15.84 4.50 -4.18
CA CYS A 70 14.81 3.51 -4.42
C CYS A 70 15.43 2.26 -5.05
N GLU A 71 15.19 1.12 -4.43
CA GLU A 71 15.60 -0.17 -4.89
C GLU A 71 14.37 -1.04 -5.15
N SER A 72 14.38 -1.79 -6.24
CA SER A 72 13.29 -2.70 -6.57
C SER A 72 13.87 -4.03 -7.00
N ASN A 73 13.17 -5.12 -6.69
CA ASN A 73 13.63 -6.43 -7.09
C ASN A 73 13.33 -6.69 -8.57
N GLU A 74 14.19 -7.50 -9.20
CA GLU A 74 14.02 -7.88 -10.60
C GLU A 74 12.75 -8.72 -10.80
N ILE A 75 11.95 -8.34 -11.79
CA ILE A 75 10.73 -9.05 -12.18
C ILE A 75 11.07 -10.06 -13.27
N LYS A 76 10.86 -11.35 -12.96
CA LYS A 76 11.06 -12.48 -13.87
C LYS A 76 9.83 -12.70 -14.74
N TRP A 77 9.74 -11.90 -15.79
CA TRP A 77 8.65 -11.98 -16.78
C TRP A 77 8.65 -13.33 -17.51
N LYS A 78 7.49 -13.99 -17.52
CA LYS A 78 7.21 -15.18 -18.37
C LYS A 78 6.79 -14.77 -19.77
N ILE A 79 6.18 -13.59 -19.87
CA ILE A 79 5.74 -13.01 -21.13
C ILE A 79 6.85 -12.15 -21.74
N ASP A 80 6.83 -12.06 -23.05
CA ASP A 80 7.73 -11.19 -23.79
C ASP A 80 7.28 -9.74 -23.63
N ARG A 81 7.97 -9.00 -22.74
CA ARG A 81 7.71 -7.58 -22.45
C ARG A 81 7.76 -6.69 -23.69
N SER A 82 8.45 -7.11 -24.77
CA SER A 82 8.46 -6.37 -26.03
C SER A 82 7.12 -6.39 -26.77
N LYS A 83 6.24 -7.35 -26.44
CA LYS A 83 4.89 -7.46 -27.00
C LYS A 83 3.87 -6.60 -26.27
N ILE A 84 4.19 -6.19 -25.04
CA ILE A 84 3.39 -5.20 -24.33
C ILE A 84 3.68 -3.86 -25.00
N PRO A 85 2.65 -3.15 -25.51
CA PRO A 85 2.85 -1.86 -26.14
C PRO A 85 3.57 -0.95 -25.14
N LYS A 86 4.78 -0.51 -25.50
CA LYS A 86 5.50 0.48 -24.72
C LYS A 86 4.67 1.75 -24.70
N SER A 87 4.19 2.12 -23.54
CA SER A 87 3.63 3.44 -23.33
C SER A 87 4.77 4.46 -23.32
N ASP A 88 4.57 5.61 -23.96
CA ASP A 88 5.48 6.75 -23.80
C ASP A 88 5.39 7.35 -22.39
N LYS A 89 4.40 6.92 -21.60
CA LYS A 89 4.21 7.27 -20.19
C LYS A 89 4.75 6.18 -19.26
N ILE A 90 5.08 6.56 -18.04
CA ILE A 90 5.38 5.60 -16.97
C ILE A 90 4.16 4.71 -16.71
N THR A 91 4.39 3.40 -16.64
CA THR A 91 3.37 2.42 -16.24
C THR A 91 3.66 1.90 -14.84
N PHE A 92 2.68 1.27 -14.19
CA PHE A 92 2.86 0.72 -12.85
C PHE A 92 4.05 -0.25 -12.76
N PHE A 93 4.21 -1.17 -13.70
CA PHE A 93 5.34 -2.11 -13.65
C PHE A 93 6.66 -1.48 -14.10
N SER A 94 6.63 -0.44 -14.95
CA SER A 94 7.83 0.34 -15.29
C SER A 94 8.34 1.10 -14.05
N TRP A 95 7.43 1.69 -13.28
CA TRP A 95 7.74 2.23 -11.97
C TRP A 95 8.25 1.13 -11.05
N LEU A 96 7.54 0.02 -10.90
CA LEU A 96 7.88 -1.03 -9.94
C LEU A 96 9.23 -1.70 -10.23
N GLU A 97 9.65 -1.78 -11.49
CA GLU A 97 10.94 -2.31 -11.92
C GLU A 97 12.07 -1.26 -11.86
N GLY A 98 11.71 0.03 -11.89
CA GLY A 98 12.64 1.15 -11.93
C GLY A 98 13.11 1.62 -10.56
N ASN A 99 14.43 1.71 -10.41
CA ASN A 99 15.13 2.34 -9.28
C ASN A 99 15.11 3.89 -9.35
N THR A 100 13.98 4.48 -9.73
CA THR A 100 13.82 5.94 -9.84
C THR A 100 13.12 6.54 -8.63
N THR A 101 13.55 7.74 -8.25
CA THR A 101 12.92 8.60 -7.24
C THR A 101 11.98 9.66 -7.84
N ASP A 102 11.81 9.68 -9.16
CA ASP A 102 11.01 10.71 -9.86
C ASP A 102 9.50 10.57 -9.62
N HIS A 103 9.07 9.39 -9.13
CA HIS A 103 7.67 9.03 -8.92
C HIS A 103 7.44 8.48 -7.50
N MET A 104 7.97 9.20 -6.51
CA MET A 104 7.78 8.88 -5.09
C MET A 104 6.37 9.23 -4.58
N ASP A 105 5.65 10.10 -5.29
CA ASP A 105 4.24 10.39 -5.05
C ASP A 105 3.37 9.13 -5.07
N ILE A 106 3.68 8.16 -5.94
CA ILE A 106 3.02 6.85 -5.97
C ILE A 106 3.23 6.09 -4.66
N LEU A 107 4.45 6.14 -4.12
CA LEU A 107 4.81 5.48 -2.87
C LEU A 107 4.14 6.16 -1.68
N ASP A 108 4.12 7.49 -1.66
CA ASP A 108 3.48 8.30 -0.63
C ASP A 108 1.97 8.01 -0.58
N VAL A 109 1.30 7.89 -1.73
CA VAL A 109 -0.12 7.48 -1.77
C VAL A 109 -0.32 6.09 -1.16
N ILE A 110 0.55 5.12 -1.45
CA ILE A 110 0.44 3.79 -0.83
C ILE A 110 0.56 3.89 0.67
N ARG A 111 1.55 4.65 1.15
CA ARG A 111 1.90 4.73 2.56
C ARG A 111 0.93 5.58 3.39
N GLU A 112 0.48 6.72 2.85
CA GLU A 112 -0.30 7.71 3.59
C GLU A 112 -1.80 7.58 3.39
N ASP A 113 -2.25 6.94 2.30
CA ASP A 113 -3.67 6.82 1.97
C ASP A 113 -4.13 5.35 1.99
N ILE A 114 -3.49 4.49 1.19
CA ILE A 114 -3.94 3.11 1.00
C ILE A 114 -3.64 2.24 2.22
N TRP A 115 -2.44 2.35 2.80
CA TRP A 115 -1.99 1.53 3.93
C TRP A 115 -2.64 1.83 5.28
N PRO A 116 -2.89 3.09 5.67
CA PRO A 116 -3.62 3.37 6.91
C PRO A 116 -5.11 3.08 6.75
N ASN A 117 -5.63 3.01 5.51
CA ASN A 117 -7.04 2.76 5.28
C ASN A 117 -7.37 1.71 4.19
N PRO A 118 -6.83 0.47 4.29
CA PRO A 118 -6.98 -0.53 3.24
C PRO A 118 -8.42 -1.08 3.16
N ILE A 119 -9.16 -1.01 4.27
CA ILE A 119 -10.53 -1.50 4.36
C ILE A 119 -11.49 -0.60 3.57
N HIS A 120 -11.34 0.73 3.61
CA HIS A 120 -12.24 1.62 2.87
C HIS A 120 -12.12 1.46 1.35
N TYR A 121 -10.91 1.22 0.84
CA TYR A 121 -10.68 0.98 -0.59
C TYR A 121 -11.09 -0.42 -1.04
N PHE A 122 -11.04 -1.43 -0.16
CA PHE A 122 -11.54 -2.78 -0.44
C PHE A 122 -13.08 -2.83 -0.36
N ALA A 123 -13.68 -2.19 0.65
CA ALA A 123 -15.13 -2.12 0.87
C ALA A 123 -15.87 -1.33 -0.21
N ALA A 124 -15.25 -0.29 -0.77
CA ALA A 124 -15.81 0.45 -1.92
C ALA A 124 -16.01 -0.43 -3.17
N THR A 125 -15.31 -1.58 -3.24
CA THR A 125 -15.44 -2.58 -4.31
C THR A 125 -16.40 -3.72 -3.99
N GLU A 126 -16.76 -3.94 -2.72
CA GLU A 126 -17.72 -4.99 -2.30
C GLU A 126 -19.09 -4.48 -1.86
N GLY A 127 -19.29 -3.17 -1.72
CA GLY A 127 -20.61 -2.52 -1.65
C GLY A 127 -21.54 -2.85 -0.47
N GLU A 128 -21.38 -3.92 0.33
CA GLU A 128 -22.52 -4.35 1.18
C GLU A 128 -22.24 -5.20 2.44
N ALA A 129 -21.05 -5.20 3.09
CA ALA A 129 -20.81 -6.25 4.11
C ALA A 129 -20.18 -5.93 5.47
N LEU A 130 -19.75 -4.72 5.84
CA LEU A 130 -19.30 -4.50 7.23
C LEU A 130 -19.71 -3.11 7.73
N GLU A 131 -20.94 -3.06 8.22
CA GLU A 131 -21.43 -2.09 9.21
C GLU A 131 -20.41 -1.92 10.35
N ALA A 132 -20.18 -0.66 10.70
CA ALA A 132 -19.89 -0.14 12.03
C ALA A 132 -19.11 -1.04 13.01
N SER A 133 -17.87 -0.66 13.32
CA SER A 133 -17.32 -0.82 14.68
C SER A 133 -16.05 0.01 14.85
N SER A 134 -16.22 1.29 15.15
CA SER A 134 -15.44 1.97 16.20
C SER A 134 -16.12 3.28 16.55
N GLU A 135 -17.34 3.15 17.06
CA GLU A 135 -17.80 4.09 18.08
C GLU A 135 -16.95 3.83 19.33
N SER A 136 -15.91 4.65 19.52
CA SER A 136 -15.20 4.71 20.78
C SER A 136 -16.18 5.26 21.81
N SER A 137 -16.86 4.37 22.53
CA SER A 137 -17.76 4.72 23.63
C SER A 137 -17.00 5.56 24.67
N THR A 138 -17.38 6.82 24.77
CA THR A 138 -17.13 7.67 25.93
C THR A 138 -18.03 7.19 27.06
N GLU A 139 -17.47 6.64 28.14
CA GLU A 139 -18.17 6.62 29.43
C GLU A 139 -17.20 6.98 30.56
N GLU A 140 -17.63 8.02 31.28
CA GLU A 140 -17.04 8.66 32.44
C GLU A 140 -16.94 7.68 33.62
N ASP A 141 -15.80 7.65 34.33
CA ASP A 141 -15.72 7.07 35.68
C ASP A 141 -15.36 8.18 36.68
N GLU A 142 -16.42 8.85 37.11
CA GLU A 142 -16.48 9.74 38.26
C GLU A 142 -16.42 8.92 39.55
N ASN A 143 -15.20 8.66 40.03
CA ASN A 143 -14.99 8.10 41.36
C ASN A 143 -14.88 9.23 42.40
N GLU A 144 -16.02 9.70 42.89
CA GLU A 144 -16.13 10.34 44.21
C GLU A 144 -16.46 9.26 45.26
N LEU A 145 -15.44 8.88 46.04
CA LEU A 145 -15.55 8.13 47.30
C LEU A 145 -14.49 8.76 48.24
N ASP A 146 -14.69 9.05 49.51
CA ASP A 146 -15.81 8.95 50.43
C ASP A 146 -15.41 9.80 51.66
N ALA A 147 -16.38 10.06 52.54
CA ALA A 147 -16.33 10.90 53.72
C ALA A 147 -15.06 10.83 54.60
N ASP A 148 -14.52 12.01 54.93
CA ASP A 148 -13.65 12.24 56.09
C ASP A 148 -14.55 12.53 57.31
N ASP A 149 -14.84 11.48 58.08
CA ASP A 149 -15.31 11.59 59.46
C ASP A 149 -14.24 10.95 60.35
N SER A 150 -13.44 11.79 61.00
CA SER A 150 -12.57 11.40 62.10
C SER A 150 -12.63 12.49 63.16
N ASP A 151 -13.47 12.22 64.15
CA ASP A 151 -13.45 12.79 65.49
C ASP A 151 -12.04 12.71 66.10
N GLU A 152 -11.43 13.86 66.42
CA GLU A 152 -10.72 14.13 67.70
C GLU A 152 -10.56 15.65 67.95
#